data_AF-A0A497LJ59-F1
#
_entry.id   AF-A0A497LJ59-F1
#
_cell.length_a   1.000
_cell.length_b   1.000
_cell.length_c   1.000
_cell.angle_alpha   90.00
_cell.angle_beta   90.00
_cell.angle_gamma   90.00
#
_symmetry.space_group_name_H-M   'P 1'
#
loop_
_entity.id
_entity.type
_entity.pdbx_description
1 polymer ?
#
loop_
_entity_poly.entity_id
_entity_poly.type
_entity_poly.pdbx_seq_one_letter_code
_entity_poly.pdbx_strand_id
1 'polypeptide(L)'
;MRKLPPDMMREIIDILRDKAPLEQLVPYLDDWRCKALALHIADMEKSIESLDNLLNPRIRGPIPRLNEFQLALIYQAYYRSRRDRIIKAIDELMSRAIIILSDLTKASSAVYAPYEETGTIPFEDMSKTIQESLKDVEQAMTALSFEPLDYDQVLKAASSLASNWDQLKLYLTQNLLNPLKMSLREEAKRRCIELLRPPPPQPPIEEVAPYVPPS
;
A
#
# COMPACT_ATOMS: atom_id res chain seq x y z
N MET A 1 17.97 19.74 27.19
CA MET A 1 17.76 18.91 25.98
C MET A 1 17.40 17.50 26.42
N ARG A 2 16.19 16.99 26.15
CA ARG A 2 15.93 15.55 26.30
C ARG A 2 16.78 14.85 25.23
N LYS A 3 17.83 14.13 25.63
CA LYS A 3 18.62 13.34 24.70
C LYS A 3 17.76 12.17 24.25
N LEU A 4 17.34 12.18 22.99
CA LEU A 4 16.65 11.05 22.39
C LEU A 4 17.60 9.84 22.34
N PRO A 5 17.11 8.61 22.54
CA PRO A 5 17.91 7.41 22.33
C PRO A 5 18.54 7.40 20.93
N PRO A 6 19.78 6.93 20.75
CA PRO A 6 20.46 6.90 19.45
C PRO A 6 19.65 6.19 18.35
N ASP A 7 18.97 5.09 18.69
CA ASP A 7 18.16 4.33 17.76
C ASP A 7 16.95 5.12 17.27
N MET A 8 16.27 5.84 18.17
CA MET A 8 15.15 6.71 17.84
C MET A 8 15.60 7.89 16.97
N MET A 9 16.80 8.43 17.20
CA MET A 9 17.36 9.49 16.37
C MET A 9 17.66 9.00 14.95
N ARG A 10 18.13 7.75 14.80
CA ARG A 10 18.35 7.14 13.50
C ARG A 10 17.05 6.93 12.73
N GLU A 11 16.02 6.39 13.39
CA GLU A 11 14.68 6.23 12.81
C GLU A 11 14.11 7.57 12.32
N ILE A 12 14.16 8.60 13.16
CA ILE A 12 13.71 9.95 12.80
C ILE A 12 14.46 10.46 11.56
N ILE A 13 15.78 10.27 11.47
CA ILE A 13 16.57 10.67 10.30
C ILE A 13 16.12 9.91 9.05
N ASP A 14 15.84 8.61 9.15
CA ASP A 14 15.39 7.79 8.03
C ASP A 14 13.98 8.17 7.56
N ILE A 15 13.09 8.57 8.48
CA ILE A 15 11.75 9.13 8.18
C ILE A 15 11.89 10.46 7.44
N LEU A 16 12.73 11.39 7.95
CA LEU A 16 12.95 12.69 7.33
C LEU A 16 13.61 12.59 5.94
N ARG A 17 14.31 11.49 5.65
CA ARG A 17 14.95 11.20 4.36
C ARG A 17 14.11 10.35 3.41
N ASP A 18 12.86 10.06 3.76
CA ASP A 18 11.96 9.20 2.97
C ASP A 18 12.45 7.76 2.76
N LYS A 19 13.32 7.27 3.66
CA LYS A 19 13.92 5.93 3.60
C LYS A 19 13.23 4.93 4.50
N ALA A 20 12.45 5.38 5.48
CA ALA A 20 11.75 4.50 6.40
C ALA A 20 10.62 3.73 5.67
N PRO A 21 10.50 2.40 5.88
CA PRO A 21 9.31 1.65 5.50
C PRO A 21 8.08 2.15 6.28
N LEU A 22 6.89 1.90 5.74
CA LEU A 22 5.61 2.36 6.31
C LEU A 22 5.41 1.94 7.77
N GLU A 23 5.79 0.70 8.10
CA GLU A 23 5.63 0.16 9.45
C GLU A 23 6.46 0.93 10.48
N GLN A 24 7.58 1.53 10.06
CA GLN A 24 8.40 2.38 10.93
C GLN A 24 7.81 3.78 11.14
N LEU A 25 6.80 4.19 10.37
CA LEU A 25 6.10 5.46 10.58
C LEU A 25 5.10 5.37 11.74
N VAL A 26 4.58 4.17 12.03
CA VAL A 26 3.51 3.91 13.00
C VAL A 26 3.75 4.55 14.39
N PRO A 27 4.96 4.50 14.98
CA PRO A 27 5.22 5.13 16.27
C PRO A 27 5.11 6.67 16.25
N TYR A 28 5.24 7.27 15.07
CA TYR A 28 5.30 8.72 14.85
C TYR A 28 3.99 9.29 14.29
N LEU A 29 2.97 8.45 14.11
CA LEU A 29 1.61 8.88 13.80
C LEU A 29 0.84 9.05 15.12
N ASP A 30 0.10 10.14 15.29
CA ASP A 30 -0.69 10.35 16.52
C ASP A 30 -2.02 9.58 16.47
N ASP A 31 -2.69 9.60 15.33
CA ASP A 31 -4.03 9.01 15.16
C ASP A 31 -3.95 7.50 14.90
N TRP A 32 -4.68 6.72 15.70
CA TRP A 32 -4.80 5.26 15.54
C TRP A 32 -5.30 4.86 14.16
N ARG A 33 -6.12 5.69 13.51
CA ARG A 33 -6.64 5.46 12.16
C ARG A 33 -5.54 5.55 11.12
N CYS A 34 -4.64 6.52 11.27
CA CYS A 34 -3.46 6.66 10.42
C CYS A 34 -2.49 5.48 10.62
N LYS A 35 -2.35 5.00 11.86
CA LYS A 35 -1.57 3.79 12.17
C LYS A 35 -2.15 2.55 11.49
N ALA A 36 -3.46 2.35 11.61
CA ALA A 36 -4.16 1.24 10.97
C ALA A 36 -4.00 1.29 9.45
N LEU A 37 -4.20 2.47 8.85
CA LEU A 37 -4.02 2.70 7.42
C LEU A 37 -2.60 2.36 6.95
N ALA A 38 -1.56 2.80 7.68
CA ALA A 38 -0.17 2.49 7.34
C ALA A 38 0.10 0.97 7.33
N LEU A 39 -0.43 0.24 8.31
CA LEU A 39 -0.31 -1.22 8.38
C LEU A 39 -1.06 -1.90 7.24
N HIS A 40 -2.30 -1.48 6.95
CA HIS A 40 -3.11 -2.04 5.87
C HIS A 40 -2.49 -1.81 4.49
N ILE A 41 -1.87 -0.66 4.25
CA ILE A 41 -1.14 -0.37 3.00
C ILE A 41 0.04 -1.34 2.84
N ALA A 42 0.87 -1.52 3.87
CA ALA A 42 2.00 -2.45 3.81
C ALA A 42 1.55 -3.90 3.54
N ASP A 43 0.42 -4.27 4.12
CA ASP A 43 -0.23 -5.56 3.93
C ASP A 43 -0.80 -5.74 2.51
N MET A 44 -1.34 -4.67 1.92
CA MET A 44 -1.79 -4.67 0.53
C MET A 44 -0.61 -4.81 -0.45
N GLU A 45 0.52 -4.15 -0.19
CA GLU A 45 1.74 -4.29 -1.01
C GLU A 45 2.20 -5.76 -1.05
N LYS A 46 2.19 -6.46 0.10
CA LYS A 46 2.50 -7.89 0.17
C LYS A 46 1.51 -8.76 -0.62
N SER A 47 0.22 -8.43 -0.58
CA SER A 47 -0.79 -9.14 -1.38
C SER A 47 -0.63 -8.90 -2.88
N ILE A 48 -0.30 -7.67 -3.30
CA ILE A 48 0.02 -7.37 -4.70
C ILE A 48 1.24 -8.19 -5.14
N GLU A 49 2.31 -8.23 -4.36
CA GLU A 49 3.51 -9.02 -4.68
C GLU A 49 3.20 -10.53 -4.74
N SER A 50 2.39 -11.02 -3.81
CA SER A 50 1.96 -12.43 -3.80
C SER A 50 1.19 -12.80 -5.07
N LEU A 51 0.21 -11.98 -5.45
CA LEU A 51 -0.58 -12.20 -6.67
C LEU A 51 0.26 -12.03 -7.94
N ASP A 52 1.17 -11.04 -7.97
CA ASP A 52 2.11 -10.84 -9.07
C ASP A 52 2.98 -12.08 -9.30
N ASN A 53 3.50 -12.68 -8.23
CA ASN A 53 4.30 -13.91 -8.33
C ASN A 53 3.47 -15.14 -8.75
N LEU A 54 2.16 -15.13 -8.50
CA LEU A 54 1.25 -16.20 -8.94
C LEU A 54 0.84 -16.05 -10.40
N LEU A 55 0.60 -14.83 -10.88
CA LEU A 55 0.20 -14.56 -12.26
C LEU A 55 1.39 -14.51 -13.22
N ASN A 56 2.53 -13.97 -12.78
CA ASN A 56 3.75 -13.79 -13.56
C ASN A 56 4.90 -14.62 -12.96
N PRO A 57 4.88 -15.96 -13.07
CA PRO A 57 5.94 -16.79 -12.53
C PRO A 57 7.28 -16.49 -13.21
N ARG A 58 8.31 -16.22 -12.41
CA ARG A 58 9.67 -16.05 -12.93
C ARG A 58 10.22 -17.37 -13.46
N ILE A 59 10.36 -17.47 -14.78
CA ILE A 59 11.02 -18.61 -15.41
C ILE A 59 12.53 -18.49 -15.17
N ARG A 60 13.15 -19.53 -14.61
CA ARG A 60 14.61 -19.59 -14.38
C ARG A 60 15.25 -20.58 -15.35
N GLY A 61 16.41 -20.20 -15.91
CA GLY A 61 17.22 -21.06 -16.77
C GLY A 61 16.97 -20.87 -18.27
N PRO A 62 17.69 -21.61 -19.12
CA PRO A 62 17.53 -21.54 -20.57
C PRO A 62 16.14 -22.03 -20.98
N ILE A 63 15.36 -21.17 -21.63
CA ILE A 63 14.05 -21.51 -22.15
C ILE A 63 14.26 -22.21 -23.50
N PRO A 64 13.87 -23.49 -23.66
CA PRO A 64 13.91 -24.13 -24.97
C PRO A 64 13.01 -23.36 -25.94
N ARG A 65 13.29 -23.42 -27.25
CA ARG A 65 12.37 -22.83 -28.23
C ARG A 65 11.04 -23.57 -28.16
N LEU A 66 10.02 -22.89 -27.64
CA LEU A 66 8.65 -23.38 -27.57
C LEU A 66 7.87 -22.85 -28.77
N ASN A 67 7.03 -23.68 -29.36
CA ASN A 67 6.01 -23.21 -30.29
C ASN A 67 4.76 -22.74 -29.51
N GLU A 68 3.85 -22.06 -30.22
CA GLU A 68 2.62 -21.48 -29.64
C GLU A 68 1.74 -22.53 -28.96
N PHE A 69 1.60 -23.72 -29.58
CA PHE A 69 0.83 -24.82 -29.01
C PHE A 69 1.42 -25.31 -27.68
N GLN A 70 2.74 -25.49 -27.60
CA GLN A 70 3.43 -25.89 -26.37
C GLN A 70 3.28 -24.82 -25.28
N LEU A 71 3.35 -23.54 -25.66
CA LEU A 71 3.17 -22.43 -24.74
C LEU A 71 1.75 -22.40 -24.17
N ALA A 72 0.73 -22.60 -25.00
CA ALA A 72 -0.66 -22.71 -24.57
C ALA A 72 -0.86 -23.86 -23.56
N LEU A 73 -0.31 -25.05 -23.84
CA LEU A 73 -0.40 -26.18 -22.91
C LEU A 73 0.24 -25.86 -21.55
N ILE A 74 1.39 -25.18 -21.54
CA ILE A 74 2.07 -24.76 -20.31
C ILE A 74 1.21 -23.77 -19.52
N TYR A 75 0.66 -22.75 -20.18
CA TYR A 75 -0.21 -21.78 -19.52
C TYR A 75 -1.44 -22.44 -18.92
N GLN A 76 -2.15 -23.26 -19.69
CA GLN A 76 -3.36 -23.93 -19.23
C GLN A 76 -3.07 -24.86 -18.04
N ALA A 77 -1.99 -25.65 -18.11
CA ALA A 77 -1.57 -26.51 -17.01
C ALA A 77 -1.19 -25.70 -15.76
N TYR A 78 -0.45 -24.60 -15.94
CA TYR A 78 -0.02 -23.73 -14.86
C TYR A 78 -1.23 -23.11 -14.13
N TYR A 79 -2.10 -22.40 -14.84
CA TYR A 79 -3.24 -21.71 -14.24
C TYR A 79 -4.25 -22.68 -13.62
N ARG A 80 -4.52 -23.80 -14.28
CA ARG A 80 -5.39 -24.85 -13.73
C ARG A 80 -4.85 -25.43 -12.41
N SER A 81 -3.54 -25.67 -12.31
CA SER A 81 -2.92 -26.21 -11.10
C SER A 81 -2.87 -25.22 -9.93
N ARG A 82 -2.90 -23.91 -10.21
CA ARG A 82 -2.80 -22.84 -9.21
C ARG A 82 -4.10 -22.10 -8.95
N ARG A 83 -5.18 -22.52 -9.60
CA ARG A 83 -6.48 -21.88 -9.63
C ARG A 83 -6.91 -21.38 -8.26
N ASP A 84 -7.06 -22.27 -7.28
CA ASP A 84 -7.59 -21.91 -5.97
C ASP A 84 -6.70 -20.92 -5.21
N ARG A 85 -5.38 -20.97 -5.44
CA ARG A 85 -4.44 -20.02 -4.83
C ARG A 85 -4.57 -18.63 -5.45
N ILE A 86 -4.79 -18.56 -6.77
CA ILE A 86 -4.99 -17.30 -7.47
C ILE A 86 -6.33 -16.68 -7.07
N ILE A 87 -7.42 -17.44 -7.04
CA ILE A 87 -8.75 -16.95 -6.58
C ILE A 87 -8.63 -16.38 -5.17
N LYS A 88 -8.05 -17.16 -4.25
CA LYS A 88 -7.85 -16.71 -2.87
C LYS A 88 -7.02 -15.43 -2.78
N ALA A 89 -5.97 -15.29 -3.59
CA ALA A 89 -5.14 -14.09 -3.60
C ALA A 89 -5.87 -12.87 -4.17
N ILE A 90 -6.76 -13.06 -5.15
CA ILE A 90 -7.65 -12.01 -5.67
C ILE A 90 -8.65 -11.57 -4.58
N ASP A 91 -9.28 -12.52 -3.88
CA ASP A 91 -10.22 -12.23 -2.78
C ASP A 91 -9.54 -11.49 -1.62
N GLU A 92 -8.32 -11.88 -1.27
CA GLU A 92 -7.50 -11.21 -0.27
C GLU A 92 -7.17 -9.78 -0.69
N LEU A 93 -6.78 -9.56 -1.95
CA LEU A 93 -6.48 -8.24 -2.48
C LEU A 93 -7.72 -7.34 -2.48
N MET A 94 -8.88 -7.88 -2.86
CA MET A 94 -10.17 -7.18 -2.82
C MET A 94 -10.54 -6.77 -1.40
N SER A 95 -10.43 -7.70 -0.45
CA SER A 95 -10.74 -7.44 0.97
C SER A 95 -9.84 -6.33 1.53
N ARG A 96 -8.55 -6.35 1.21
CA ARG A 96 -7.59 -5.30 1.64
C ARG A 96 -7.89 -3.95 1.02
N ALA A 97 -8.24 -3.91 -0.27
CA ALA A 97 -8.64 -2.67 -0.93
C ALA A 97 -9.88 -2.06 -0.25
N ILE A 98 -10.89 -2.87 0.07
CA ILE A 98 -12.10 -2.43 0.78
C ILE A 98 -11.75 -1.87 2.17
N ILE A 99 -10.84 -2.53 2.91
CA ILE A 99 -10.41 -2.07 4.23
C ILE A 99 -9.72 -0.69 4.12
N ILE A 100 -8.74 -0.54 3.22
CA ILE A 100 -8.03 0.74 3.03
C ILE A 100 -9.00 1.85 2.63
N LEU A 101 -9.91 1.55 1.71
CA LEU A 101 -10.93 2.49 1.30
C LEU A 101 -11.83 2.88 2.50
N SER A 102 -12.30 1.91 3.30
CA SER A 102 -13.09 2.21 4.50
C SER A 102 -12.32 3.06 5.51
N ASP A 103 -11.04 2.79 5.73
CA ASP A 103 -10.20 3.55 6.64
C ASP A 103 -9.95 4.97 6.17
N LEU A 104 -9.83 5.18 4.85
CA LEU A 104 -9.66 6.50 4.26
C LEU A 104 -10.87 7.41 4.55
N THR A 105 -12.09 6.89 4.47
CA THR A 105 -13.31 7.66 4.82
C THR A 105 -13.36 8.10 6.29
N LYS A 106 -12.54 7.47 7.14
CA LYS A 106 -12.46 7.73 8.57
C LYS A 106 -11.14 8.42 8.96
N ALA A 107 -10.20 8.56 8.03
CA ALA A 107 -8.86 9.07 8.30
C ALA A 107 -8.90 10.52 8.81
N SER A 108 -7.85 10.93 9.53
CA SER A 108 -7.73 12.32 9.97
C SER A 108 -7.66 13.26 8.76
N SER A 109 -8.12 14.50 8.92
CA SER A 109 -8.04 15.52 7.87
C SER A 109 -6.60 15.77 7.39
N ALA A 110 -5.61 15.52 8.25
CA ALA A 110 -4.20 15.64 7.91
C ALA A 110 -3.72 14.63 6.83
N VAL A 111 -4.42 13.50 6.69
CA VAL A 111 -4.12 12.49 5.66
C VAL A 111 -5.12 12.56 4.50
N TYR A 112 -6.40 12.81 4.82
CA TYR A 112 -7.46 12.87 3.82
C TYR A 112 -7.38 14.13 2.93
N ALA A 113 -7.14 15.32 3.49
CA ALA A 113 -7.14 16.56 2.70
C ALA A 113 -6.00 16.63 1.67
N PRO A 114 -4.74 16.25 1.98
CA PRO A 114 -3.69 16.19 0.96
C PRO A 114 -3.97 15.15 -0.12
N TYR A 115 -4.61 14.02 0.25
CA TYR A 115 -5.02 13.00 -0.71
C TYR A 115 -6.07 13.55 -1.69
N GLU A 116 -7.09 14.25 -1.19
CA GLU A 116 -8.14 14.89 -1.99
C GLU A 116 -7.58 16.01 -2.90
N GLU A 117 -6.65 16.82 -2.39
CA GLU A 117 -5.98 17.89 -3.16
C GLU A 117 -5.09 17.34 -4.29
N THR A 118 -4.48 16.16 -4.12
CA THR A 118 -3.73 15.49 -5.19
C THR A 118 -4.60 14.89 -6.30
N GLY A 119 -5.93 14.89 -6.11
CA GLY A 119 -6.89 14.97 -7.20
C GLY A 119 -6.76 13.91 -8.29
N THR A 120 -6.67 12.62 -7.95
CA THR A 120 -6.66 11.60 -9.00
C THR A 120 -8.07 11.10 -9.34
N ILE A 121 -8.87 10.63 -8.39
CA ILE A 121 -10.22 10.06 -8.64
C ILE A 121 -11.09 10.19 -7.37
N PRO A 122 -12.38 10.58 -7.45
CA PRO A 122 -13.30 10.51 -6.32
C PRO A 122 -13.33 9.12 -5.68
N PHE A 123 -13.47 9.06 -4.36
CA PHE A 123 -13.40 7.80 -3.61
C PHE A 123 -14.34 6.70 -4.14
N GLU A 124 -15.58 7.06 -4.47
CA GLU A 124 -16.59 6.14 -5.00
C GLU A 124 -16.18 5.56 -6.37
N ASP A 125 -15.66 6.41 -7.24
CA ASP A 125 -15.16 6.04 -8.56
C ASP A 125 -13.95 5.10 -8.44
N MET A 126 -13.10 5.31 -7.43
CA MET A 126 -11.94 4.45 -7.17
C MET A 126 -12.35 3.06 -6.69
N SER A 127 -13.30 2.99 -5.74
CA SER A 127 -13.83 1.71 -5.26
C SER A 127 -14.43 0.90 -6.40
N LYS A 128 -15.24 1.55 -7.25
CA LYS A 128 -15.84 0.91 -8.43
C LYS A 128 -14.78 0.43 -9.42
N THR A 129 -13.82 1.28 -9.76
CA THR A 129 -12.74 0.94 -10.69
C THR A 129 -11.94 -0.28 -10.23
N ILE A 130 -11.60 -0.35 -8.94
CA ILE A 130 -10.85 -1.47 -8.35
C ILE A 130 -11.67 -2.77 -8.43
N GLN A 131 -12.97 -2.70 -8.08
CA GLN A 131 -13.86 -3.87 -8.13
C GLN A 131 -14.02 -4.40 -9.56
N GLU A 132 -14.26 -3.52 -10.53
CA GLU A 132 -14.39 -3.89 -11.95
C GLU A 132 -13.09 -4.50 -12.48
N SER A 133 -11.94 -3.88 -12.21
CA SER A 133 -10.64 -4.38 -12.64
C SER A 133 -10.27 -5.73 -12.01
N LEU A 134 -10.60 -5.95 -10.73
CA LEU A 134 -10.39 -7.24 -10.06
C LEU A 134 -11.27 -8.33 -10.69
N LYS A 135 -12.51 -8.00 -11.02
CA LYS A 135 -13.43 -8.90 -11.71
C LYS A 135 -12.92 -9.27 -13.12
N ASP A 136 -12.34 -8.32 -13.85
CA ASP A 136 -11.75 -8.58 -15.16
C ASP A 136 -10.54 -9.54 -15.07
N VAL A 137 -9.73 -9.42 -14.02
CA VAL A 137 -8.64 -10.37 -13.72
C VAL A 137 -9.19 -11.75 -13.36
N GLU A 138 -10.22 -11.82 -12.51
CA GLU A 138 -10.86 -13.08 -12.12
C GLU A 138 -11.51 -13.80 -13.32
N GLN A 139 -12.18 -13.06 -14.20
CA GLN A 139 -12.79 -13.59 -15.42
C GLN A 139 -11.75 -14.12 -16.40
N ALA A 140 -10.68 -13.35 -16.64
CA ALA A 140 -9.59 -13.79 -17.52
C ALA A 140 -8.89 -15.06 -16.99
N MET A 141 -8.71 -15.15 -15.66
CA MET A 141 -8.20 -16.35 -15.01
C MET A 141 -9.15 -17.54 -15.17
N THR A 142 -10.45 -17.32 -14.97
CA THR A 142 -11.47 -18.37 -15.06
C THR A 142 -11.52 -18.97 -16.46
N ALA A 143 -11.45 -18.14 -17.50
CA ALA A 143 -11.38 -18.59 -18.89
C ALA A 143 -10.18 -19.56 -19.10
N LEU A 144 -9.00 -19.19 -18.59
CA LEU A 144 -7.78 -20.02 -18.69
C LEU A 144 -7.84 -21.34 -17.92
N SER A 145 -8.63 -21.39 -16.85
CA SER A 145 -8.61 -22.50 -15.88
C SER A 145 -9.70 -23.54 -16.12
N PHE A 146 -10.78 -23.19 -16.81
CA PHE A 146 -11.98 -24.03 -16.92
C PHE A 146 -12.44 -24.33 -18.34
N GLU A 147 -12.26 -23.40 -19.27
CA GLU A 147 -12.86 -23.56 -20.59
C GLU A 147 -12.01 -24.51 -21.46
N PRO A 148 -12.65 -25.41 -22.23
CA PRO A 148 -11.96 -26.16 -23.27
C PRO A 148 -11.62 -25.20 -24.41
N LEU A 149 -10.53 -24.46 -24.24
CA LEU A 149 -10.04 -23.47 -25.18
C LEU A 149 -9.13 -24.12 -26.24
N ASP A 150 -9.17 -23.59 -27.46
CA ASP A 150 -8.12 -23.83 -28.44
C ASP A 150 -6.83 -23.08 -28.05
N TYR A 151 -5.71 -23.37 -28.72
CA TYR A 151 -4.42 -22.81 -28.33
C TYR A 151 -4.37 -21.28 -28.50
N ASP A 152 -5.02 -20.73 -29.53
CA ASP A 152 -5.07 -19.29 -29.79
C ASP A 152 -5.86 -18.56 -28.70
N GLN A 153 -6.98 -19.14 -28.27
CA GLN A 153 -7.81 -18.65 -27.17
C GLN A 153 -7.05 -18.68 -25.84
N VAL A 154 -6.27 -19.73 -25.57
CA VAL A 154 -5.42 -19.79 -24.36
C VAL A 154 -4.38 -18.66 -24.38
N LEU A 155 -3.66 -18.46 -25.49
CA LEU A 155 -2.66 -17.41 -25.59
C LEU A 155 -3.27 -16.01 -25.46
N LYS A 156 -4.44 -15.79 -26.09
CA LYS A 156 -5.19 -14.55 -25.96
C LYS A 156 -5.63 -14.29 -24.52
N ALA A 157 -6.20 -15.29 -23.85
CA ALA A 157 -6.65 -15.16 -22.47
C ALA A 157 -5.47 -14.93 -21.51
N ALA A 158 -4.32 -15.58 -21.74
CA ALA A 158 -3.10 -15.35 -20.96
C ALA A 158 -2.57 -13.92 -21.14
N SER A 159 -2.58 -13.40 -22.36
CA SER A 159 -2.23 -12.02 -22.65
C SER A 159 -3.20 -11.02 -22.00
N SER A 160 -4.51 -11.31 -22.05
CA SER A 160 -5.53 -10.48 -21.40
C SER A 160 -5.37 -10.47 -19.89
N LEU A 161 -5.13 -11.62 -19.27
CA LEU A 161 -4.88 -11.72 -17.83
C LEU A 161 -3.65 -10.89 -17.41
N ALA A 162 -2.53 -11.01 -18.13
CA ALA A 162 -1.33 -10.24 -17.86
C ALA A 162 -1.58 -8.72 -18.00
N SER A 163 -2.23 -8.31 -19.09
CA SER A 163 -2.56 -6.89 -19.33
C SER A 163 -3.50 -6.32 -18.26
N ASN A 164 -4.57 -7.04 -17.92
CA ASN A 164 -5.54 -6.60 -16.91
C ASN A 164 -4.86 -6.49 -15.53
N TRP A 165 -4.00 -7.45 -15.19
CA TRP A 165 -3.24 -7.42 -13.95
C TRP A 165 -2.26 -6.24 -13.88
N ASP A 166 -1.48 -6.01 -14.94
CA ASP A 166 -0.51 -4.90 -14.98
C ASP A 166 -1.20 -3.54 -14.88
N GLN A 167 -2.36 -3.38 -15.54
CA GLN A 167 -3.19 -2.18 -15.44
C GLN A 167 -3.72 -1.97 -14.02
N LEU A 168 -4.28 -3.01 -13.40
CA LEU A 168 -4.76 -2.95 -12.02
C LEU A 168 -3.63 -2.64 -11.04
N LYS A 169 -2.49 -3.32 -11.17
CA LYS A 169 -1.30 -3.10 -10.33
C LYS A 169 -0.81 -1.66 -10.44
N LEU A 170 -0.71 -1.13 -11.66
CA LEU A 170 -0.34 0.26 -11.89
C LEU A 170 -1.35 1.22 -11.24
N TYR A 171 -2.65 0.97 -11.44
CA TYR A 171 -3.73 1.77 -10.88
C TYR A 171 -3.68 1.81 -9.35
N LEU A 172 -3.60 0.63 -8.70
CA LEU A 172 -3.49 0.52 -7.25
C LEU A 172 -2.25 1.25 -6.73
N THR A 173 -1.12 1.08 -7.40
CA THR A 173 0.14 1.70 -6.98
C THR A 173 0.07 3.23 -7.09
N GLN A 174 -0.38 3.75 -8.22
CA GLN A 174 -0.28 5.19 -8.52
C GLN A 174 -1.45 5.99 -7.94
N ASN A 175 -2.66 5.45 -7.93
CA ASN A 175 -3.85 6.20 -7.52
C ASN A 175 -4.23 5.96 -6.05
N LEU A 176 -3.90 4.79 -5.48
CA LEU A 176 -4.24 4.48 -4.09
C LEU A 176 -3.02 4.50 -3.18
N LEU A 177 -2.03 3.64 -3.42
CA LEU A 177 -0.95 3.39 -2.46
C LEU A 177 0.04 4.56 -2.37
N ASN A 178 0.52 5.08 -3.50
CA ASN A 178 1.54 6.15 -3.50
C ASN A 178 1.02 7.45 -2.85
N PRO A 179 -0.18 7.97 -3.18
CA PRO A 179 -0.70 9.16 -2.53
C PRO A 179 -0.85 8.98 -1.01
N LEU A 180 -1.42 7.86 -0.57
CA LEU A 180 -1.59 7.59 0.87
C LEU A 180 -0.25 7.44 1.60
N LYS A 181 0.73 6.79 0.98
CA LYS A 181 2.10 6.70 1.51
C LYS A 181 2.72 8.08 1.70
N MET A 182 2.57 8.96 0.72
CA MET A 182 3.08 10.33 0.80
C MET A 182 2.42 11.10 1.94
N SER A 183 1.08 11.07 2.04
CA SER A 183 0.36 11.75 3.12
C SER A 183 0.76 11.24 4.51
N LEU A 184 0.86 9.92 4.70
CA LEU A 184 1.30 9.33 5.97
C LEU A 184 2.75 9.70 6.31
N ARG A 185 3.63 9.78 5.31
CA ARG A 185 5.02 10.20 5.50
C ARG A 185 5.11 11.66 5.91
N GLU A 186 4.37 12.55 5.27
CA GLU A 186 4.38 13.98 5.64
C GLU A 186 3.84 14.20 7.06
N GLU A 187 2.79 13.48 7.45
CA GLU A 187 2.29 13.54 8.84
C GLU A 187 3.34 13.03 9.85
N ALA A 188 3.97 11.88 9.56
CA ALA A 188 5.04 11.35 10.40
C ALA A 188 6.25 12.31 10.49
N LYS A 189 6.64 12.95 9.38
CA LYS A 189 7.72 13.95 9.35
C LYS A 189 7.37 15.16 10.21
N ARG A 190 6.15 15.68 10.10
CA ARG A 190 5.67 16.79 10.93
C ARG A 190 5.83 16.47 12.42
N ARG A 191 5.41 15.27 12.84
CA ARG A 191 5.54 14.80 14.22
C ARG A 191 6.99 14.62 14.65
N CYS A 192 7.84 14.08 13.79
CA CYS A 192 9.28 13.99 14.04
C CYS A 192 9.91 15.37 14.27
N ILE A 193 9.55 16.38 13.47
CA ILE A 193 10.04 17.76 13.64
C ILE A 193 9.58 18.34 14.98
N GLU A 194 8.33 18.12 15.36
CA GLU A 194 7.79 18.56 16.66
C GLU A 194 8.54 17.92 17.84
N LEU A 195 8.90 16.63 17.75
CA LEU A 195 9.71 15.93 18.75
C LEU A 195 11.14 16.47 18.88
N LEU A 196 11.69 17.01 17.79
CA LEU A 196 13.02 17.62 17.75
C LEU A 196 13.04 19.09 18.21
N ARG A 197 11.88 19.75 18.32
CA ARG A 197 11.82 21.15 18.77
C ARG A 197 12.24 21.26 20.24
N PRO A 198 13.07 22.26 20.60
CA PRO A 198 13.38 22.52 22.00
C PRO A 198 12.10 22.94 22.75
N PRO A 199 11.98 22.63 24.06
CA PRO A 199 10.86 23.09 24.85
C PRO A 199 10.80 24.63 24.83
N PRO A 200 9.60 25.22 24.91
CA PRO A 200 9.46 26.67 24.98
C PRO A 200 10.28 27.22 26.17
N PRO A 201 10.85 28.43 26.05
CA PRO A 201 11.55 29.06 27.16
C PRO A 201 10.63 29.13 28.37
N GLN A 202 11.10 28.69 29.53
CA GLN A 202 10.34 28.81 30.76
C GLN A 202 10.14 30.30 31.07
N PRO A 203 8.95 30.71 31.53
CA PRO A 203 8.77 32.07 32.01
C PRO A 203 9.78 32.34 33.14
N PRO A 204 10.31 33.58 33.26
CA PRO A 204 11.22 33.92 34.34
C PRO A 204 10.54 33.59 35.68
N ILE A 205 11.26 32.89 36.55
CA ILE A 205 10.83 32.66 37.92
C ILE A 205 10.74 34.04 38.57
N GLU A 206 9.53 34.52 38.86
CA GLU A 206 9.37 35.69 39.70
C GLU A 206 10.03 35.36 41.04
N GLU A 207 11.13 36.04 41.35
CA GLU A 207 11.69 36.05 42.70
C GLU A 207 10.60 36.60 43.63
N VAL A 208 9.93 35.69 44.35
CA VAL A 208 8.99 36.06 45.40
C VAL A 208 9.81 36.79 46.45
N ALA A 209 9.69 38.12 46.47
CA ALA A 209 10.33 38.95 47.47
C ALA A 209 9.97 38.41 48.87
N PRO A 210 10.96 38.24 49.78
CA PRO A 210 10.68 37.74 51.11
C PRO A 210 9.68 38.67 51.81
N TYR A 211 8.61 38.08 52.33
CA TYR A 211 7.58 38.79 53.08
C TYR A 211 8.20 39.49 54.30
N VAL A 212 8.11 40.82 54.33
CA VAL A 212 8.50 41.64 55.49
C VAL A 212 7.23 42.01 56.25
N PRO A 213 7.00 41.49 57.48
CA PRO A 213 5.83 41.86 58.27
C PRO A 213 5.92 43.34 58.72
N PRO A 214 4.80 44.07 58.74
CA PRO A 214 4.76 45.45 59.23
C PRO A 214 5.05 45.52 60.73
N SER A 215 5.82 46.53 61.12
CA SER A 215 6.21 46.85 62.51
C SER A 215 5.09 47.53 63.29
#